data_AF-A0A969KLA6-F1
#
_entry.id   AF-A0A969KLA6-F1
#
_cell.length_a   1.000
_cell.length_b   1.000
_cell.length_c   1.000
_cell.angle_alpha   90.00
_cell.angle_beta   90.00
_cell.angle_gamma   90.00
#
_symmetry.space_group_name_H-M   'P 1'
#
loop_
_entity.id
_entity.type
_entity.pdbx_description
1 polymer ?
#
loop_
_entity_poly.entity_id
_entity_poly.type
_entity_poly.pdbx_seq_one_letter_code
_entity_poly.pdbx_strand_id
1 'polypeptide(L)'
;MKKLFLLCVLSILSIVSCGTPNVPSTFLSVPTLDLPFELLSLHDPLVQSELLELGQLVQNRTSKDIYEISQWHSSPIVKWNEISREWVAYYFHNPVVASRVYAIVSVSQQRALDEIKKIDLSLQSRLPQNLNEKIVSVDIGCEPFECAVLIGVAEQTLLYLFPNSAESILNQVEEARQSLLVSGNIFPSDLDVGEAFGRSIAQEVIAERTNDGSATAGKSDPLLAGEGIWKPDPFQVSPQAPGWSKVTPWLLASADQFRSDSPPQYNSIEFNAALDEVYEIQQSVTHEQLAIADYWADEPGT
;
A
#
# COMPACT_ATOMS: atom_id res chain seq x y z
N MET A 1 -53.62 9.87 3.94
CA MET A 1 -53.43 11.00 4.86
C MET A 1 -51.98 11.02 5.32
N LYS A 2 -51.17 11.92 4.74
CA LYS A 2 -49.77 12.15 5.11
C LYS A 2 -49.74 12.99 6.38
N LYS A 3 -48.96 12.59 7.40
CA LYS A 3 -48.54 13.50 8.48
C LYS A 3 -47.04 13.64 8.43
N LEU A 4 -46.65 14.85 8.04
CA LEU A 4 -45.31 15.39 7.97
C LEU A 4 -44.90 15.79 9.40
N PHE A 5 -43.83 15.22 9.95
CA PHE A 5 -43.20 15.74 11.17
C PHE A 5 -41.89 16.40 10.76
N LEU A 6 -41.87 17.72 10.90
CA LEU A 6 -40.73 18.60 10.65
C LEU A 6 -39.99 18.76 11.99
N LEU A 7 -38.81 18.16 12.14
CA LEU A 7 -37.91 18.47 13.26
C LEU A 7 -36.90 19.53 12.79
N CYS A 8 -37.06 20.76 13.25
CA CYS A 8 -36.05 21.80 13.16
C CYS A 8 -35.00 21.56 14.26
N VAL A 9 -33.77 21.21 13.87
CA VAL A 9 -32.61 21.25 14.76
C VAL A 9 -31.91 22.59 14.54
N LEU A 10 -32.04 23.50 15.52
CA LEU A 10 -31.23 24.72 15.59
C LEU A 10 -29.84 24.36 16.10
N SER A 11 -28.84 24.37 15.23
CA SER A 11 -27.43 24.26 15.59
C SER A 11 -26.92 25.63 16.06
N ILE A 12 -26.60 25.75 17.36
CA ILE A 12 -25.86 26.89 17.90
C ILE A 12 -24.38 26.66 17.59
N LEU A 13 -23.86 27.38 16.60
CA LEU A 13 -22.45 27.40 16.24
C LEU A 13 -21.68 28.22 17.30
N SER A 14 -21.14 27.55 18.32
CA SER A 14 -20.16 28.17 19.22
C SER A 14 -18.79 28.02 18.60
N ILE A 15 -18.25 29.12 18.04
CA ILE A 15 -16.89 29.17 17.52
C ILE A 15 -15.94 29.17 18.72
N VAL A 16 -15.51 27.98 19.15
CA VAL A 16 -14.32 27.83 19.96
C VAL A 16 -13.15 27.85 18.98
N SER A 17 -12.37 28.94 19.02
CA SER A 17 -11.11 29.05 18.30
C SER A 17 -10.13 28.04 18.89
N CYS A 18 -10.09 26.84 18.29
CA CYS A 18 -9.05 25.87 18.56
C CYS A 18 -7.80 26.35 17.82
N GLY A 19 -6.81 26.82 18.57
CA GLY A 19 -5.51 27.17 18.01
C GLY A 19 -4.96 25.98 17.25
N THR A 20 -4.54 26.20 16.00
CA THR A 20 -3.85 25.18 15.21
C THR A 20 -2.63 24.71 15.98
N PRO A 21 -2.50 23.41 16.32
CA PRO A 21 -1.25 22.92 16.87
C PRO A 21 -0.15 23.18 15.84
N ASN A 22 0.90 23.89 16.25
CA ASN A 22 2.14 24.00 15.49
C ASN A 22 2.72 22.58 15.36
N VAL A 23 2.40 21.91 14.26
CA VAL A 23 3.14 20.72 13.83
C VAL A 23 4.52 21.22 13.42
N PRO A 24 5.61 20.79 14.06
CA PRO A 24 6.93 21.09 13.56
C PRO A 24 7.07 20.40 12.21
N SER A 25 6.96 21.16 11.13
CA SER A 25 7.25 20.71 9.77
C SER A 25 8.77 20.63 9.59
N THR A 26 9.42 19.77 10.34
CA THR A 26 10.74 19.25 9.94
C THR A 26 10.48 18.07 9.01
N PHE A 27 9.98 18.35 7.81
CA PHE A 27 10.31 17.48 6.70
C PHE A 27 11.82 17.62 6.57
N LEU A 28 12.56 16.61 7.00
CA LEU A 28 13.94 16.46 6.59
C LEU A 28 13.92 16.61 5.08
N SER A 29 14.66 17.59 4.56
CA SER A 29 14.89 17.70 3.12
C SER A 29 15.63 16.42 2.73
N VAL A 30 14.87 15.41 2.33
CA VAL A 30 15.43 14.21 1.71
C VAL A 30 16.16 14.73 0.47
N PRO A 31 17.46 14.45 0.32
CA PRO A 31 18.19 14.81 -0.89
C PRO A 31 17.38 14.31 -2.10
N THR A 32 17.33 15.09 -3.18
CA THR A 32 16.78 14.60 -4.44
C THR A 32 17.51 13.31 -4.81
N LEU A 33 16.75 12.24 -5.01
CA LEU A 33 17.36 10.98 -5.42
C LEU A 33 17.65 11.07 -6.91
N ASP A 34 18.94 11.09 -7.26
CA ASP A 34 19.35 11.01 -8.66
C ASP A 34 19.05 9.61 -9.20
N LEU A 35 18.85 9.50 -10.51
CA LEU A 35 18.78 8.19 -11.16
C LEU A 35 20.05 7.39 -10.83
N PRO A 36 19.93 6.11 -10.43
CA PRO A 36 21.09 5.30 -10.08
C PRO A 36 22.00 5.06 -11.29
N PHE A 37 21.45 5.16 -12.50
CA PHE A 37 22.15 5.02 -13.76
C PHE A 37 21.64 6.07 -14.75
N GLU A 38 22.52 6.61 -15.58
CA GLU A 38 22.13 7.52 -16.66
C GLU A 38 21.41 6.76 -17.79
N LEU A 39 20.39 7.40 -18.38
CA LEU A 39 19.77 6.88 -19.60
C LEU A 39 20.77 6.92 -20.75
N LEU A 40 20.85 5.82 -21.51
CA LEU A 40 21.73 5.74 -22.67
C LEU A 40 21.33 6.75 -23.75
N SER A 41 22.32 7.24 -24.50
CA SER A 41 22.07 8.08 -25.67
C SER A 41 21.19 7.33 -26.68
N LEU A 42 20.28 8.03 -27.35
CA LEU A 42 19.47 7.41 -28.42
C LEU A 42 20.32 6.91 -29.59
N HIS A 43 21.56 7.37 -29.73
CA HIS A 43 22.51 6.90 -30.75
C HIS A 43 23.41 5.75 -30.24
N ASP A 44 23.24 5.31 -28.99
CA ASP A 44 24.00 4.20 -28.44
C ASP A 44 23.73 2.91 -29.25
N PRO A 45 24.77 2.12 -29.60
CA PRO A 45 24.58 0.87 -30.33
C PRO A 45 23.61 -0.11 -29.67
N LEU A 46 23.54 -0.14 -28.34
CA LEU A 46 22.59 -0.99 -27.61
C LEU A 46 21.15 -0.53 -27.86
N VAL A 47 20.86 0.76 -27.68
CA VAL A 47 19.52 1.33 -27.92
C VAL A 47 19.07 1.13 -29.37
N GLN A 48 20.00 1.23 -30.32
CA GLN A 48 19.71 0.94 -31.73
C GLN A 48 19.39 -0.54 -31.98
N SER A 49 20.07 -1.47 -31.29
CA SER A 49 19.72 -2.90 -31.33
C SER A 49 18.35 -3.16 -30.72
N GLU A 50 18.08 -2.60 -29.55
CA GLU A 50 16.80 -2.72 -28.83
C GLU A 50 15.64 -2.20 -29.69
N LEU A 51 15.82 -1.10 -30.41
CA LEU A 51 14.79 -0.57 -31.31
C LEU A 51 14.41 -1.56 -32.42
N LEU A 52 15.38 -2.31 -32.95
CA LEU A 52 15.14 -3.34 -33.96
C LEU A 52 14.43 -4.56 -33.36
N GLU A 53 14.88 -5.01 -32.19
CA GLU A 53 14.30 -6.13 -31.46
C GLU A 53 12.86 -5.86 -31.02
N LEU A 54 12.58 -4.68 -30.47
CA LEU A 54 11.23 -4.22 -30.16
C LEU A 54 10.34 -4.18 -31.41
N GLY A 55 10.89 -3.74 -32.54
CA GLY A 55 10.18 -3.75 -33.82
C GLY A 55 9.73 -5.16 -34.23
N GLN A 56 10.56 -6.18 -34.00
CA GLN A 56 10.20 -7.58 -34.26
C GLN A 56 9.21 -8.10 -33.22
N LEU A 57 9.40 -7.78 -31.95
CA LEU A 57 8.52 -8.15 -30.84
C LEU A 57 7.09 -7.65 -31.09
N VAL A 58 6.94 -6.36 -31.41
CA VAL A 58 5.64 -5.72 -31.69
C VAL A 58 4.96 -6.34 -32.91
N GLN A 59 5.72 -6.68 -33.96
CA GLN A 59 5.16 -7.34 -35.16
C GLN A 59 4.68 -8.78 -34.91
N ASN A 60 5.33 -9.48 -33.96
CA ASN A 60 4.99 -10.85 -33.60
C ASN A 60 4.02 -10.93 -32.42
N ARG A 61 3.54 -9.80 -31.91
CA ARG A 61 2.63 -9.71 -30.77
C ARG A 61 1.35 -10.51 -31.00
N THR A 62 1.00 -11.33 -30.03
CA THR A 62 -0.18 -12.20 -30.05
C THR A 62 -1.37 -11.58 -29.31
N SER A 63 -2.57 -12.14 -29.50
CA SER A 63 -3.74 -11.75 -28.71
C SER A 63 -3.59 -12.06 -27.22
N LYS A 64 -2.76 -13.05 -26.86
CA LYS A 64 -2.44 -13.36 -25.46
C LYS A 64 -1.65 -12.20 -24.85
N ASP A 65 -0.67 -11.68 -25.57
CA ASP A 65 0.16 -10.58 -25.08
C ASP A 65 -0.68 -9.31 -24.88
N ILE A 66 -1.62 -9.02 -25.78
CA ILE A 66 -2.58 -7.91 -25.60
C ILE A 66 -3.43 -8.09 -24.34
N TYR A 67 -3.84 -9.32 -24.06
CA TYR A 67 -4.57 -9.63 -22.82
C TYR A 67 -3.69 -9.43 -21.59
N GLU A 68 -2.44 -9.87 -21.60
CA GLU A 68 -1.47 -9.66 -20.50
C GLU A 68 -1.22 -8.17 -20.25
N ILE A 69 -1.00 -7.37 -21.31
CA ILE A 69 -0.90 -5.91 -21.21
C ILE A 69 -2.13 -5.31 -20.51
N SER A 70 -3.34 -5.79 -20.86
CA SER A 70 -4.58 -5.29 -20.27
C SER A 70 -4.72 -5.58 -18.77
N GLN A 71 -4.03 -6.61 -18.25
CA GLN A 71 -4.04 -6.93 -16.81
C GLN A 71 -3.26 -5.89 -15.98
N TRP A 72 -2.36 -5.16 -16.63
CA TRP A 72 -1.51 -4.12 -16.02
C TRP A 72 -1.95 -2.69 -16.39
N HIS A 73 -3.06 -2.55 -17.11
CA HIS A 73 -3.53 -1.27 -17.65
C HIS A 73 -4.09 -0.31 -16.57
N SER A 74 -4.00 1.00 -16.82
CA SER A 74 -4.56 2.12 -16.04
C SER A 74 -4.00 2.38 -14.64
N SER A 75 -3.45 1.39 -13.93
CA SER A 75 -2.84 1.64 -12.63
C SER A 75 -1.99 0.46 -12.13
N PRO A 76 -0.68 0.43 -12.44
CA PRO A 76 0.24 -0.50 -11.77
C PRO A 76 0.15 -0.38 -10.24
N ILE A 77 -0.17 0.81 -9.71
CA ILE A 77 -0.37 1.06 -8.29
C ILE A 77 -1.49 0.17 -7.74
N VAL A 78 -2.67 0.20 -8.36
CA VAL A 78 -3.81 -0.63 -7.92
C VAL A 78 -3.43 -2.10 -7.97
N LYS A 79 -2.83 -2.56 -9.08
CA LYS A 79 -2.48 -3.96 -9.25
C LYS A 79 -1.46 -4.44 -8.21
N TRP A 80 -0.44 -3.66 -7.91
CA TRP A 80 0.54 -4.01 -6.88
C TRP A 80 -0.05 -3.97 -5.47
N ASN A 81 -1.03 -3.10 -5.19
CA ASN A 81 -1.76 -3.13 -3.92
C ASN A 81 -2.68 -4.35 -3.83
N GLU A 82 -3.33 -4.78 -4.91
CA GLU A 82 -4.09 -6.05 -4.96
C GLU A 82 -3.18 -7.24 -4.67
N ILE A 83 -2.02 -7.34 -5.33
CA ILE A 83 -1.02 -8.38 -5.09
C ILE A 83 -0.54 -8.36 -3.63
N SER A 84 -0.33 -7.17 -3.06
CA SER A 84 0.03 -7.01 -1.64
C SER A 84 -1.06 -7.56 -0.72
N ARG A 85 -2.33 -7.35 -1.06
CA ARG A 85 -3.47 -7.90 -0.31
C ARG A 85 -3.54 -9.42 -0.42
N GLU A 86 -3.30 -9.98 -1.61
CA GLU A 86 -3.23 -11.43 -1.80
C GLU A 86 -2.14 -12.07 -0.93
N TRP A 87 -0.97 -11.43 -0.82
CA TRP A 87 0.09 -11.91 0.07
C TRP A 87 -0.26 -11.77 1.56
N VAL A 88 -0.90 -10.67 1.97
CA VAL A 88 -1.41 -10.51 3.35
C VAL A 88 -2.40 -11.63 3.70
N ALA A 89 -3.33 -11.93 2.79
CA ALA A 89 -4.30 -13.01 2.95
C ALA A 89 -3.62 -14.38 3.01
N TYR A 90 -2.68 -14.65 2.10
CA TYR A 90 -1.93 -15.90 2.04
C TYR A 90 -1.16 -16.19 3.34
N TYR A 91 -0.52 -15.18 3.92
CA TYR A 91 0.25 -15.30 5.17
C TYR A 91 -0.60 -15.09 6.44
N PHE A 92 -1.91 -14.89 6.30
CA PHE A 92 -2.83 -14.70 7.42
C PHE A 92 -2.36 -13.60 8.39
N HIS A 93 -1.82 -12.51 7.83
CA HIS A 93 -1.31 -11.41 8.66
C HIS A 93 -2.46 -10.76 9.43
N ASN A 94 -2.22 -10.49 10.72
CA ASN A 94 -3.18 -9.76 11.54
C ASN A 94 -3.36 -8.32 11.04
N PRO A 95 -4.48 -7.65 11.40
CA PRO A 95 -4.81 -6.33 10.87
C PRO A 95 -3.71 -5.28 11.05
N VAL A 96 -2.99 -5.29 12.18
CA VAL A 96 -1.95 -4.29 12.42
C VAL A 96 -0.71 -4.54 11.54
N VAL A 97 -0.31 -5.80 11.36
CA VAL A 97 0.77 -6.17 10.43
C VAL A 97 0.38 -5.90 8.96
N ALA A 98 -0.86 -6.23 8.58
CA ALA A 98 -1.41 -5.92 7.26
C ALA A 98 -1.36 -4.42 6.96
N SER A 99 -1.78 -3.57 7.92
CA SER A 99 -1.71 -2.11 7.75
C SER A 99 -0.27 -1.61 7.48
N ARG A 100 0.74 -2.24 8.11
CA ARG A 100 2.15 -1.92 7.88
C ARG A 100 2.60 -2.32 6.48
N VAL A 101 2.19 -3.49 5.99
CA VAL A 101 2.47 -3.95 4.62
C VAL A 101 1.96 -2.92 3.62
N TYR A 102 0.67 -2.56 3.70
CA TYR A 102 0.05 -1.62 2.76
C TYR A 102 0.71 -0.25 2.83
N ALA A 103 1.01 0.24 4.03
CA ALA A 103 1.68 1.52 4.19
C ALA A 103 3.09 1.53 3.56
N ILE A 104 3.90 0.48 3.73
CA ILE A 104 5.24 0.41 3.12
C ILE A 104 5.15 0.45 1.60
N VAL A 105 4.25 -0.33 1.00
CA VAL A 105 4.05 -0.37 -0.45
C VAL A 105 3.55 0.98 -0.96
N SER A 106 2.45 1.50 -0.40
CA SER A 106 1.84 2.75 -0.87
C SER A 106 2.73 3.98 -0.66
N VAL A 107 3.45 4.07 0.46
CA VAL A 107 4.39 5.18 0.69
C VAL A 107 5.57 5.12 -0.30
N SER A 108 6.10 3.93 -0.57
CA SER A 108 7.18 3.76 -1.55
C SER A 108 6.73 4.14 -2.96
N GLN A 109 5.51 3.74 -3.35
CA GLN A 109 4.90 4.15 -4.62
C GLN A 109 4.73 5.66 -4.71
N GLN A 110 4.15 6.29 -3.68
CA GLN A 110 3.95 7.74 -3.65
C GLN A 110 5.27 8.52 -3.73
N ARG A 111 6.29 8.11 -2.96
CA ARG A 111 7.62 8.74 -3.02
C ARG A 111 8.25 8.59 -4.40
N ALA A 112 8.11 7.43 -5.03
CA ALA A 112 8.61 7.22 -6.38
C ALA A 112 7.99 8.18 -7.40
N LEU A 113 6.67 8.35 -7.36
CA LEU A 113 5.97 9.32 -8.22
C LEU A 113 6.42 10.76 -7.97
N ASP A 114 6.69 11.11 -6.71
CA ASP A 114 7.15 12.46 -6.37
C ASP A 114 8.61 12.70 -6.76
N GLU A 115 9.48 11.70 -6.72
CA GLU A 115 10.84 11.80 -7.26
C GLU A 115 10.84 11.88 -8.80
N ILE A 116 10.03 11.08 -9.49
CA ILE A 116 9.89 11.15 -10.97
C ILE A 116 9.53 12.57 -11.42
N LYS A 117 8.58 13.24 -10.74
CA LYS A 117 8.17 14.62 -11.08
C LYS A 117 9.29 15.66 -10.96
N LYS A 118 10.33 15.38 -10.18
CA LYS A 118 11.48 16.29 -10.02
C LYS A 118 12.50 16.11 -11.14
N ILE A 119 12.43 14.99 -11.85
CA ILE A 119 13.36 14.66 -12.92
C ILE A 119 12.88 15.34 -14.21
N ASP A 120 13.67 16.30 -14.70
CA ASP A 120 13.46 16.95 -16.00
C ASP A 120 14.00 16.06 -17.13
N LEU A 121 13.30 14.95 -17.40
CA LEU A 121 13.60 14.08 -18.53
C LEU A 121 12.59 14.31 -19.65
N SER A 122 13.10 14.54 -20.86
CA SER A 122 12.30 14.50 -22.09
C SER A 122 11.97 13.04 -22.46
N LEU A 123 11.26 12.33 -21.59
CA LEU A 123 10.88 10.92 -21.76
C LEU A 123 10.05 10.70 -23.03
N GLN A 124 9.23 11.68 -23.40
CA GLN A 124 8.44 11.65 -24.64
C GLN A 124 9.31 11.46 -25.89
N SER A 125 10.49 12.08 -25.95
CA SER A 125 11.40 11.92 -27.09
C SER A 125 12.02 10.52 -27.20
N ARG A 126 11.98 9.75 -26.11
CA ARG A 126 12.54 8.40 -26.02
C ARG A 126 11.51 7.30 -26.29
N LEU A 127 10.23 7.62 -26.49
CA LEU A 127 9.25 6.60 -26.84
C LEU A 127 9.65 5.89 -28.14
N PRO A 128 9.73 4.54 -28.18
CA PRO A 128 10.22 3.81 -29.36
C PRO A 128 9.49 4.15 -30.66
N GLN A 129 8.17 4.40 -30.58
CA GLN A 129 7.34 4.81 -31.72
C GLN A 129 7.78 6.12 -32.38
N ASN A 130 8.43 7.02 -31.64
CA ASN A 130 8.93 8.30 -32.16
C ASN A 130 10.25 8.14 -32.93
N LEU A 131 10.92 7.00 -32.77
CA LEU A 131 12.19 6.67 -33.43
C LEU A 131 11.99 5.68 -34.59
N ASN A 132 10.92 4.90 -34.55
CA ASN A 132 10.55 3.98 -35.62
C ASN A 132 9.02 3.89 -35.75
N GLU A 133 8.47 4.50 -36.81
CA GLU A 133 7.02 4.53 -37.10
C GLU A 133 6.39 3.14 -37.29
N LYS A 134 7.19 2.09 -37.50
CA LYS A 134 6.70 0.71 -37.59
C LYS A 134 6.36 0.11 -36.22
N ILE A 135 6.81 0.72 -35.13
CA ILE A 135 6.44 0.32 -33.77
C ILE A 135 5.08 0.93 -33.46
N VAL A 136 4.05 0.09 -33.51
CA VAL A 136 2.70 0.44 -33.06
C VAL A 136 2.55 0.03 -31.60
N SER A 137 2.64 1.01 -30.72
CA SER A 137 2.45 0.80 -29.28
C SER A 137 1.00 0.44 -28.94
N VAL A 138 0.82 -0.18 -27.78
CA VAL A 138 -0.50 -0.39 -27.16
C VAL A 138 -0.64 0.57 -26.01
N ASP A 139 -1.81 1.18 -25.85
CA ASP A 139 -2.08 2.01 -24.67
C ASP A 139 -1.97 1.16 -23.40
N ILE A 140 -1.20 1.66 -22.44
CA ILE A 140 -0.97 1.01 -21.13
C ILE A 140 -1.59 1.80 -19.98
N GLY A 141 -2.15 3.00 -20.25
CA GLY A 141 -2.81 3.82 -19.24
C GLY A 141 -1.89 4.41 -18.15
N CYS A 142 -0.58 4.37 -18.34
CA CYS A 142 0.45 5.01 -17.50
C CYS A 142 1.58 5.58 -18.37
N GLU A 143 2.40 6.46 -17.81
CA GLU A 143 3.68 6.81 -18.44
C GLU A 143 4.64 5.60 -18.33
N PRO A 144 5.32 5.16 -19.42
CA PRO A 144 6.05 3.89 -19.42
C PRO A 144 7.21 3.82 -18.42
N PHE A 145 7.95 4.91 -18.23
CA PHE A 145 9.05 4.97 -17.29
C PHE A 145 8.54 4.98 -15.84
N GLU A 146 7.45 5.70 -15.55
CA GLU A 146 6.72 5.64 -14.28
C GLU A 146 6.31 4.20 -13.94
N CYS A 147 5.74 3.50 -14.92
CA CYS A 147 5.37 2.10 -14.79
C CYS A 147 6.58 1.21 -14.46
N ALA A 148 7.73 1.40 -15.13
CA ALA A 148 8.97 0.68 -14.83
C ALA A 148 9.49 0.96 -13.40
N VAL A 149 9.45 2.21 -12.96
CA VAL A 149 9.81 2.59 -11.58
C VAL A 149 8.89 1.89 -10.57
N LEU A 150 7.58 1.87 -10.82
CA LEU A 150 6.63 1.22 -9.91
C LEU A 150 6.80 -0.31 -9.84
N ILE A 151 7.26 -0.95 -10.92
CA ILE A 151 7.66 -2.37 -10.90
C ILE A 151 8.84 -2.56 -9.94
N GLY A 152 9.90 -1.76 -10.05
CA GLY A 152 11.05 -1.84 -9.15
C GLY A 152 10.71 -1.55 -7.68
N VAL A 153 9.79 -0.62 -7.43
CA VAL A 153 9.24 -0.36 -6.09
C VAL A 153 8.54 -1.61 -5.53
N ALA A 154 7.65 -2.20 -6.33
CA ALA A 154 6.88 -3.36 -5.92
C ALA A 154 7.78 -4.58 -5.66
N GLU A 155 8.72 -4.86 -6.57
CA GLU A 155 9.72 -5.91 -6.40
C GLU A 155 10.42 -5.79 -5.03
N GLN A 156 11.04 -4.63 -4.78
CA GLN A 156 11.86 -4.45 -3.58
C GLN A 156 11.04 -4.47 -2.29
N THR A 157 9.87 -3.83 -2.28
CA THR A 157 9.00 -3.81 -1.10
C THR A 157 8.41 -5.19 -0.80
N LEU A 158 7.93 -5.92 -1.82
CA LEU A 158 7.34 -7.24 -1.63
C LEU A 158 8.39 -8.29 -1.23
N LEU A 159 9.60 -8.25 -1.79
CA LEU A 159 10.70 -9.13 -1.38
C LEU A 159 11.11 -8.91 0.09
N TYR A 160 11.06 -7.66 0.57
CA TYR A 160 11.30 -7.35 1.98
C TYR A 160 10.17 -7.85 2.89
N LEU A 161 8.91 -7.67 2.47
CA LEU A 161 7.73 -8.01 3.28
C LEU A 161 7.45 -9.52 3.31
N PHE A 162 7.69 -10.22 2.20
CA PHE A 162 7.35 -11.63 1.99
C PHE A 162 8.54 -12.43 1.44
N PRO A 163 9.66 -12.53 2.18
CA PRO A 163 10.89 -13.14 1.67
C PRO A 163 10.74 -14.63 1.31
N ASN A 164 9.81 -15.33 1.94
CA ASN A 164 9.52 -16.74 1.64
C ASN A 164 8.76 -16.95 0.32
N SER A 165 8.25 -15.87 -0.30
CA SER A 165 7.54 -15.88 -1.58
C SER A 165 8.37 -15.30 -2.73
N ALA A 166 9.70 -15.20 -2.57
CA ALA A 166 10.56 -14.48 -3.50
C ALA A 166 10.41 -14.94 -4.96
N GLU A 167 10.37 -16.25 -5.22
CA GLU A 167 10.20 -16.79 -6.57
C GLU A 167 8.87 -16.35 -7.21
N SER A 168 7.76 -16.47 -6.48
CA SER A 168 6.43 -16.07 -6.97
C SER A 168 6.32 -14.56 -7.18
N ILE A 169 7.00 -13.76 -6.36
CA ILE A 169 7.06 -12.30 -6.53
C ILE A 169 7.87 -11.95 -7.78
N LEU A 170 9.03 -12.56 -7.97
CA LEU A 170 9.88 -12.33 -9.15
C LEU A 170 9.19 -12.75 -10.45
N ASN A 171 8.37 -13.82 -10.43
CA ASN A 171 7.56 -14.20 -11.58
C ASN A 171 6.50 -13.12 -11.91
N GLN A 172 5.82 -12.55 -10.91
CA GLN A 172 4.85 -11.46 -11.13
C GLN A 172 5.53 -10.17 -11.63
N VAL A 173 6.74 -9.87 -11.13
CA VAL A 173 7.57 -8.76 -11.61
C VAL A 173 7.94 -8.97 -13.08
N GLU A 174 8.37 -10.18 -13.45
CA GLU A 174 8.70 -10.51 -14.83
C GLU A 174 7.48 -10.43 -15.74
N GLU A 175 6.30 -10.86 -15.31
CA GLU A 175 5.05 -10.69 -16.06
C GLU A 175 4.71 -9.21 -16.32
N ALA A 176 4.89 -8.34 -15.32
CA ALA A 176 4.70 -6.90 -15.47
C ALA A 176 5.72 -6.28 -16.45
N ARG A 177 6.99 -6.67 -16.30
CA ARG A 177 8.10 -6.24 -17.15
C ARG A 177 7.88 -6.64 -18.60
N GLN A 178 7.54 -7.90 -18.85
CA GLN A 178 7.26 -8.39 -20.20
C GLN A 178 6.04 -7.69 -20.81
N SER A 179 5.01 -7.40 -20.01
CA SER A 179 3.86 -6.63 -20.48
C SER A 179 4.27 -5.23 -20.99
N LEU A 180 5.17 -4.52 -20.30
CA LEU A 180 5.69 -3.24 -20.78
C LEU A 180 6.54 -3.38 -22.04
N LEU A 181 7.45 -4.35 -22.11
CA LEU A 181 8.28 -4.56 -23.29
C LEU A 181 7.44 -4.90 -24.52
N VAL A 182 6.52 -5.86 -24.38
CA VAL A 182 5.65 -6.29 -25.46
C VAL A 182 4.68 -5.17 -25.86
N SER A 183 4.34 -4.23 -24.98
CA SER A 183 3.54 -3.06 -25.36
C SER A 183 4.24 -2.15 -26.38
N GLY A 184 5.58 -2.19 -26.47
CA GLY A 184 6.38 -1.37 -27.38
C GLY A 184 6.53 0.09 -26.95
N ASN A 185 6.23 0.42 -25.69
CA ASN A 185 6.26 1.79 -25.18
C ASN A 185 7.59 2.20 -24.53
N ILE A 186 8.49 1.25 -24.25
CA ILE A 186 9.74 1.51 -23.52
C ILE A 186 10.88 0.63 -24.04
N PHE A 187 12.11 1.15 -23.99
CA PHE A 187 13.32 0.36 -24.26
C PHE A 187 13.67 -0.55 -23.09
N PRO A 188 14.20 -1.76 -23.32
CA PRO A 188 14.71 -2.62 -22.24
C PRO A 188 15.70 -1.90 -21.32
N SER A 189 16.66 -1.16 -21.88
CA SER A 189 17.61 -0.34 -21.11
C SER A 189 16.95 0.76 -20.28
N ASP A 190 15.96 1.48 -20.82
CA ASP A 190 15.22 2.50 -20.08
C ASP A 190 14.36 1.89 -18.97
N LEU A 191 13.78 0.71 -19.22
CA LEU A 191 13.03 -0.06 -18.22
C LEU A 191 13.95 -0.49 -17.07
N ASP A 192 15.14 -1.00 -17.36
CA ASP A 192 16.15 -1.38 -16.35
C ASP A 192 16.51 -0.19 -15.44
N VAL A 193 16.70 1.00 -16.02
CA VAL A 193 16.97 2.23 -15.26
C VAL A 193 15.79 2.60 -14.38
N GLY A 194 14.56 2.54 -14.92
CA GLY A 194 13.34 2.81 -14.16
C GLY A 194 13.19 1.88 -12.97
N GLU A 195 13.27 0.56 -13.19
CA GLU A 195 13.19 -0.43 -12.11
C GLU A 195 14.30 -0.23 -11.07
N ALA A 196 15.53 0.05 -11.50
CA ALA A 196 16.63 0.32 -10.58
C ALA A 196 16.35 1.55 -9.70
N PHE A 197 15.77 2.60 -10.27
CA PHE A 197 15.36 3.79 -9.52
C PHE A 197 14.22 3.49 -8.54
N GLY A 198 13.25 2.69 -8.95
CA GLY A 198 12.18 2.23 -8.06
C GLY A 198 12.72 1.43 -6.87
N ARG A 199 13.65 0.51 -7.13
CA ARG A 199 14.32 -0.29 -6.09
C ARG A 199 15.09 0.58 -5.09
N SER A 200 15.81 1.61 -5.55
CA SER A 200 16.56 2.49 -4.65
C SER A 200 15.62 3.30 -3.73
N ILE A 201 14.50 3.81 -4.25
CA ILE A 201 13.49 4.52 -3.45
C ILE A 201 12.85 3.60 -2.41
N ALA A 202 12.49 2.38 -2.82
CA ALA A 202 11.94 1.39 -1.90
C ALA A 202 12.94 1.01 -0.80
N GLN A 203 14.24 0.94 -1.11
CA GLN A 203 15.28 0.66 -0.11
C GLN A 203 15.36 1.76 0.96
N GLU A 204 15.19 3.03 0.61
CA GLU A 204 15.16 4.13 1.59
C GLU A 204 13.96 3.98 2.54
N VAL A 205 12.77 3.71 2.00
CA VAL A 205 11.57 3.46 2.81
C VAL A 205 11.75 2.24 3.70
N ILE A 206 12.30 1.14 3.19
CA ILE A 206 12.58 -0.06 3.97
C ILE A 206 13.59 0.24 5.09
N ALA A 207 14.63 1.04 4.83
CA ALA A 207 15.61 1.43 5.84
C ALA A 207 14.95 2.20 6.99
N GLU A 208 14.03 3.12 6.69
CA GLU A 208 13.22 3.83 7.70
C GLU A 208 12.36 2.88 8.55
N ARG A 209 11.92 1.75 7.95
CA ARG A 209 10.99 0.81 8.59
C ARG A 209 11.64 -0.41 9.21
N THR A 210 12.91 -0.67 8.95
CA THR A 210 13.61 -1.88 9.42
C THR A 210 13.67 -1.96 10.96
N ASN A 211 13.87 -0.82 11.63
CA ASN A 211 13.97 -0.75 13.09
C ASN A 211 12.81 0.03 13.72
N ASP A 212 11.64 0.01 13.07
CA ASP A 212 10.48 0.77 13.53
C ASP A 212 9.79 0.20 14.76
N GLY A 213 10.26 -0.93 15.31
CA GLY A 213 9.69 -1.62 16.49
C GLY A 213 8.76 -2.79 16.15
N SER A 214 8.30 -2.92 14.90
CA SER A 214 7.34 -3.96 14.47
C SER A 214 7.84 -5.39 14.70
N ALA A 215 9.13 -5.66 14.46
CA ALA A 215 9.74 -6.98 14.64
C ALA A 215 9.65 -7.50 16.09
N THR A 216 9.45 -6.61 17.07
CA THR A 216 9.29 -6.97 18.48
C THR A 216 7.89 -6.76 19.03
N ALA A 217 6.95 -6.27 18.21
CA ALA A 217 5.61 -5.91 18.64
C ALA A 217 4.76 -7.13 19.04
N GLY A 218 5.10 -8.33 18.56
CA GLY A 218 4.49 -9.58 19.02
C GLY A 218 4.89 -10.02 20.43
N LYS A 219 5.93 -9.44 21.02
CA LYS A 219 6.39 -9.79 22.37
C LYS A 219 5.47 -9.16 23.40
N SER A 220 4.85 -9.99 24.24
CA SER A 220 4.05 -9.52 25.36
C SER A 220 4.92 -9.37 26.61
N ASP A 221 4.67 -8.30 27.38
CA ASP A 221 4.88 -8.39 28.83
C ASP A 221 3.94 -9.48 29.39
N PRO A 222 4.21 -10.06 30.57
CA PRO A 222 3.28 -11.00 31.20
C PRO A 222 1.87 -10.39 31.28
N LEU A 223 0.88 -11.12 30.76
CA LEU A 223 -0.51 -10.69 30.84
C LEU A 223 -0.90 -10.45 32.29
N LEU A 224 -1.50 -9.29 32.56
CA LEU A 224 -2.10 -9.04 33.86
C LEU A 224 -3.23 -10.05 34.07
N ALA A 225 -3.33 -10.58 35.28
CA ALA A 225 -4.39 -11.49 35.67
C ALA A 225 -5.28 -10.81 36.72
N GLY A 226 -6.59 -10.96 36.58
CA GLY A 226 -7.55 -10.37 37.52
C GLY A 226 -8.95 -10.24 36.93
N GLU A 227 -9.88 -9.82 37.78
CA GLU A 227 -11.21 -9.40 37.31
C GLU A 227 -11.11 -8.06 36.56
N GLY A 228 -11.96 -7.86 35.56
CA GLY A 228 -11.93 -6.68 34.71
C GLY A 228 -10.72 -6.57 33.76
N ILE A 229 -9.82 -7.55 33.76
CA ILE A 229 -8.70 -7.64 32.83
C ILE A 229 -9.07 -8.58 31.68
N TRP A 230 -8.59 -8.27 30.47
CA TRP A 230 -8.74 -9.12 29.30
C TRP A 230 -8.35 -10.56 29.62
N LYS A 231 -9.18 -11.51 29.21
CA LYS A 231 -8.93 -12.95 29.35
C LYS A 231 -8.74 -13.57 27.97
N PRO A 232 -7.83 -14.53 27.82
CA PRO A 232 -7.72 -15.31 26.61
C PRO A 232 -9.03 -16.01 26.26
N ASP A 233 -9.39 -15.97 24.98
CA ASP A 233 -10.47 -16.76 24.40
C ASP A 233 -9.95 -18.19 24.11
N PRO A 234 -10.78 -19.25 24.17
CA PRO A 234 -10.35 -20.61 23.85
C PRO A 234 -9.71 -20.80 22.46
N PHE A 235 -10.05 -19.97 21.48
CA PHE A 235 -9.50 -20.01 20.12
C PHE A 235 -8.34 -19.02 19.93
N GLN A 236 -8.21 -18.01 20.78
CA GLN A 236 -7.10 -17.06 20.77
C GLN A 236 -6.47 -16.89 22.16
N VAL A 237 -5.47 -17.73 22.42
CA VAL A 237 -4.81 -17.83 23.73
C VAL A 237 -3.84 -16.69 24.06
N SER A 238 -3.44 -15.91 23.06
CA SER A 238 -2.46 -14.82 23.20
C SER A 238 -2.98 -13.52 22.56
N PRO A 239 -2.73 -12.35 23.15
CA PRO A 239 -3.04 -11.08 22.51
C PRO A 239 -2.23 -10.93 21.22
N GLN A 240 -2.85 -10.37 20.17
CA GLN A 240 -2.16 -10.09 18.93
C GLN A 240 -1.36 -8.78 19.06
N ALA A 241 -0.07 -8.84 18.74
CA ALA A 241 0.83 -7.68 18.68
C ALA A 241 0.72 -6.69 19.87
N PRO A 242 0.83 -7.13 21.14
CA PRO A 242 0.62 -6.27 22.31
C PRO A 242 1.63 -5.10 22.42
N GLY A 243 2.77 -5.20 21.76
CA GLY A 243 3.77 -4.14 21.67
C GLY A 243 3.57 -3.17 20.50
N TRP A 244 2.45 -3.22 19.77
CA TRP A 244 2.26 -2.42 18.55
C TRP A 244 2.28 -0.90 18.81
N SER A 245 1.97 -0.45 20.02
CA SER A 245 2.10 0.96 20.43
C SER A 245 3.55 1.47 20.41
N LYS A 246 4.54 0.59 20.34
CA LYS A 246 5.97 0.93 20.20
C LYS A 246 6.43 1.00 18.75
N VAL A 247 5.54 0.72 17.79
CA VAL A 247 5.85 0.86 16.36
C VAL A 247 5.86 2.34 16.00
N THR A 248 6.92 2.78 15.33
CA THR A 248 7.10 4.17 14.89
C THR A 248 5.95 4.57 13.96
N PRO A 249 5.11 5.55 14.31
CA PRO A 249 4.02 5.97 13.45
C PRO A 249 4.51 6.60 12.14
N TRP A 250 3.68 6.62 11.10
CA TRP A 250 3.98 7.32 9.85
C TRP A 250 3.73 8.83 9.95
N LEU A 251 2.62 9.21 10.59
CA LEU A 251 2.12 10.59 10.61
C LEU A 251 1.91 11.14 12.03
N LEU A 252 1.76 10.28 13.03
CA LEU A 252 1.51 10.70 14.41
C LEU A 252 2.81 11.11 15.10
N ALA A 253 2.76 12.11 15.96
CA ALA A 253 3.89 12.53 16.78
C ALA A 253 4.23 11.49 17.87
N SER A 254 3.22 10.77 18.36
CA SER A 254 3.35 9.69 19.34
C SER A 254 2.18 8.71 19.22
N ALA A 255 2.35 7.49 19.71
CA ALA A 255 1.30 6.46 19.65
C ALA A 255 0.08 6.77 20.55
N ASP A 256 0.21 7.67 21.50
CA ASP A 256 -0.83 8.11 22.44
C ASP A 256 -1.44 9.48 22.07
N GLN A 257 -1.11 10.05 20.91
CA GLN A 257 -1.63 11.35 20.46
C GLN A 257 -3.17 11.43 20.49
N PHE A 258 -3.85 10.31 20.26
CA PHE A 258 -5.31 10.18 20.30
C PHE A 258 -5.79 9.17 21.35
N ARG A 259 -5.10 9.07 22.49
CA ARG A 259 -5.49 8.18 23.58
C ARG A 259 -6.86 8.60 24.14
N SER A 260 -7.81 7.67 24.15
CA SER A 260 -9.13 7.88 24.75
C SER A 260 -9.06 7.94 26.28
N ASP A 261 -10.11 8.48 26.90
CA ASP A 261 -10.35 8.32 28.33
C ASP A 261 -10.41 6.83 28.71
N SER A 262 -10.23 6.57 30.01
CA SER A 262 -10.31 5.21 30.53
C SER A 262 -11.74 4.65 30.38
N PRO A 263 -11.89 3.35 30.08
CA PRO A 263 -13.21 2.72 30.03
C PRO A 263 -13.90 2.76 31.41
N PRO A 264 -15.23 2.55 31.47
CA PRO A 264 -15.93 2.37 32.73
C PRO A 264 -15.24 1.37 33.64
N GLN A 265 -15.13 1.70 34.93
CA GLN A 265 -14.52 0.82 35.89
C GLN A 265 -15.28 -0.51 35.95
N TYR A 266 -14.55 -1.63 35.99
CA TYR A 266 -15.15 -2.96 36.14
C TYR A 266 -16.16 -3.00 37.30
N ASN A 267 -17.34 -3.58 37.04
CA ASN A 267 -18.49 -3.64 37.96
C ASN A 267 -19.09 -2.28 38.39
N SER A 268 -18.75 -1.16 37.74
CA SER A 268 -19.48 0.10 37.95
C SER A 268 -20.90 0.02 37.39
N ILE A 269 -21.74 1.01 37.74
CA ILE A 269 -23.10 1.11 37.20
C ILE A 269 -23.07 1.21 35.67
N GLU A 270 -22.14 2.02 35.14
CA GLU A 270 -21.95 2.23 33.71
C GLU A 270 -21.42 0.96 33.01
N PHE A 271 -20.50 0.23 33.63
CA PHE A 271 -20.01 -1.04 33.10
C PHE A 271 -21.13 -2.09 33.01
N ASN A 272 -21.92 -2.25 34.09
CA ASN A 272 -23.00 -3.22 34.11
C ASN A 272 -24.12 -2.86 33.14
N ALA A 273 -24.43 -1.57 32.97
CA ALA A 273 -25.38 -1.12 31.96
C ALA A 273 -24.92 -1.46 30.53
N ALA A 274 -23.63 -1.25 30.21
CA ALA A 274 -23.07 -1.63 28.91
C ALA A 274 -23.03 -3.16 28.69
N LEU A 275 -22.79 -3.93 29.75
CA LEU A 275 -22.85 -5.40 29.70
C LEU A 275 -24.28 -5.89 29.43
N ASP A 276 -25.27 -5.31 30.12
CA ASP A 276 -26.68 -5.63 29.93
C ASP A 276 -27.15 -5.30 28.51
N GLU A 277 -26.71 -4.17 27.94
CA GLU A 277 -26.99 -3.80 26.55
C GLU A 277 -26.52 -4.86 25.55
N VAL A 278 -25.27 -5.34 25.68
CA VAL A 278 -24.73 -6.40 24.81
C VAL A 278 -25.55 -7.69 24.94
N TYR A 279 -25.93 -8.05 26.18
CA TYR A 279 -26.76 -9.23 26.42
C TYR A 279 -28.15 -9.10 25.79
N GLU A 280 -28.83 -7.98 25.97
CA GLU A 280 -30.17 -7.72 25.41
C GLU A 280 -30.17 -7.74 23.87
N ILE A 281 -29.16 -7.13 23.23
CA ILE A 281 -28.98 -7.19 21.78
C ILE A 281 -28.83 -8.64 21.32
N GLN A 282 -28.01 -9.44 22.02
CA GLN A 282 -27.79 -10.84 21.66
C GLN A 282 -29.06 -11.69 21.78
N GLN A 283 -29.95 -11.42 22.73
CA GLN A 283 -31.23 -12.12 22.88
C GLN A 283 -32.23 -11.83 21.75
N SER A 284 -32.09 -10.70 21.06
CA SER A 284 -33.04 -10.22 20.06
C SER A 284 -32.40 -9.96 18.68
N VAL A 285 -31.19 -10.50 18.45
CA VAL A 285 -30.41 -10.23 17.25
C VAL A 285 -31.18 -10.65 15.99
N THR A 286 -31.22 -9.75 15.01
CA THR A 286 -31.90 -9.99 13.74
C THR A 286 -30.96 -10.57 12.70
N HIS A 287 -31.51 -11.19 11.65
CA HIS A 287 -30.72 -11.67 10.51
C HIS A 287 -29.95 -10.54 9.81
N GLU A 288 -30.54 -9.34 9.76
CA GLU A 288 -29.87 -8.17 9.20
C GLU A 288 -28.66 -7.75 10.05
N GLN A 289 -28.80 -7.75 11.39
CA GLN A 289 -27.70 -7.45 12.30
C GLN A 289 -26.58 -8.49 12.21
N LEU A 290 -26.93 -9.78 12.08
CA LEU A 290 -25.93 -10.83 11.84
C LEU A 290 -25.21 -10.63 10.52
N ALA A 291 -25.92 -10.35 9.42
CA ALA A 291 -25.31 -10.09 8.13
C ALA A 291 -24.37 -8.85 8.17
N ILE A 292 -24.73 -7.82 8.95
CA ILE A 292 -23.87 -6.65 9.18
C ILE A 292 -22.64 -7.04 10.00
N ALA A 293 -22.81 -7.82 11.07
CA ALA A 293 -21.70 -8.27 11.90
C ALA A 293 -20.72 -9.14 11.09
N ASP A 294 -21.21 -10.10 10.32
CA ASP A 294 -20.40 -10.96 9.46
C ASP A 294 -19.68 -10.16 8.38
N TYR A 295 -20.32 -9.13 7.82
CA TYR A 295 -19.70 -8.26 6.81
C TYR A 295 -18.52 -7.44 7.34
N TRP A 296 -18.54 -7.05 8.63
CA TRP A 296 -17.52 -6.21 9.25
C TRP A 296 -16.58 -6.97 10.20
N ALA A 297 -16.72 -8.29 10.33
CA ALA A 297 -15.96 -9.06 11.30
C ALA A 297 -14.45 -9.08 11.02
N ASP A 298 -14.04 -8.85 9.76
CA ASP A 298 -12.65 -8.75 9.26
C ASP A 298 -11.63 -9.59 10.05
N GLU A 299 -11.38 -10.82 9.59
CA GLU A 299 -10.49 -11.79 10.25
C GLU A 299 -9.02 -11.60 9.84
N PRO A 300 -8.02 -12.30 10.43
CA PRO A 300 -6.65 -12.24 9.92
C PRO A 300 -6.59 -12.64 8.44
N GLY A 301 -5.68 -12.02 7.69
CA GLY A 301 -5.73 -11.98 6.22
C GLY A 301 -6.60 -10.83 5.65
N THR A 302 -7.38 -10.21 6.54
CA THR A 302 -8.29 -9.05 6.43
C THR A 302 -9.25 -9.08 5.25
#